data_AF-A0A7Y3W3J2-F1
#
_entry.id   AF-A0A7Y3W3J2-F1
#
_cell.length_a   1.000
_cell.length_b   1.000
_cell.length_c   1.000
_cell.angle_alpha   90.00
_cell.angle_beta   90.00
_cell.angle_gamma   90.00
#
_symmetry.space_group_name_H-M   'P 1'
#
loop_
_entity.id
_entity.type
_entity.pdbx_description
1 polymer ?
#
loop_
_entity_poly.entity_id
_entity_poly.type
_entity_poly.pdbx_seq_one_letter_code
_entity_poly.pdbx_strand_id
1 'polypeptide(L)' 'MTEQAKGLDKAALRRIIESTVVAAGEPDPSTLPHLIRQRLEGQATGELDLDQYIQQVLREMKKA' A
#
# COMPACT_ATOMS: atom_id res chain seq x y z
N MET A 1 -10.43 2.81 27.69
CA MET A 1 -9.54 2.91 26.53
C MET A 1 -10.20 2.12 25.41
N THR A 2 -10.99 2.78 24.56
CA THR A 2 -11.59 2.13 23.40
C THR A 2 -10.52 2.04 22.32
N GLU A 3 -9.92 0.86 22.19
CA GLU A 3 -9.16 0.47 21.00
C GLU A 3 -10.07 0.66 19.80
N GLN A 4 -9.88 1.76 19.07
CA GLN A 4 -10.37 1.85 17.72
C GLN A 4 -9.63 0.75 16.97
N ALA A 5 -10.35 -0.31 16.57
CA ALA A 5 -9.97 -1.13 15.43
C ALA A 5 -10.03 -0.22 14.20
N LYS A 6 -9.03 0.66 14.08
CA LYS A 6 -8.94 1.65 13.02
C LYS A 6 -8.44 0.86 11.82
N GLY A 7 -9.39 0.50 10.95
CA GLY A 7 -9.06 -0.06 9.64
C GLY A 7 -7.99 0.81 8.97
N LEU A 8 -7.25 0.21 8.05
CA LEU A 8 -6.13 0.87 7.42
C LEU A 8 -6.60 2.08 6.61
N ASP A 9 -6.40 3.28 7.15
CA ASP A 9 -6.72 4.53 6.46
C ASP A 9 -5.80 4.72 5.23
N LYS A 10 -6.28 5.45 4.22
CA LYS A 10 -5.51 5.72 2.97
C LYS A 10 -4.09 6.25 3.23
N ALA A 11 -3.91 7.11 4.24
CA ALA A 11 -2.59 7.65 4.59
C ALA A 11 -1.63 6.57 5.13
N ALA A 12 -2.13 5.61 5.90
CA ALA A 12 -1.35 4.48 6.39
C ALA A 12 -1.00 3.54 5.24
N LEU A 13 -1.96 3.26 4.37
CA LEU A 13 -1.77 2.44 3.17
C LEU A 13 -0.71 3.05 2.23
N ARG A 14 -0.75 4.37 2.00
CA ARG A 14 0.27 5.07 1.22
C ARG A 14 1.67 4.91 1.81
N ARG A 15 1.81 5.06 3.13
CA ARG A 15 3.10 4.85 3.80
C ARG A 15 3.61 3.42 3.65
N ILE A 16 2.72 2.43 3.69
CA ILE A 16 3.09 1.03 3.45
C ILE A 16 3.59 0.86 2.01
N ILE A 17 2.90 1.44 1.02
CA ILE A 17 3.32 1.41 -0.39
C ILE A 17 4.71 2.03 -0.54
N GLU A 18 4.90 3.26 -0.07
CA GLU A 18 6.18 4.00 -0.15
C GLU A 18 7.31 3.23 0.56
N SER A 19 7.06 2.74 1.77
CA SER A 19 8.04 1.94 2.52
C SER A 19 8.38 0.63 1.81
N THR A 20 7.42 0.00 1.13
CA THR A 20 7.64 -1.23 0.37
C THR A 20 8.50 -0.96 -0.86
N VAL A 21 8.25 0.15 -1.56
CA VAL A 21 9.07 0.59 -2.70
C VAL A 21 10.50 0.86 -2.25
N VAL A 22 10.69 1.64 -1.17
CA VAL A 22 12.03 1.94 -0.63
C VAL A 22 12.75 0.68 -0.14
N ALA A 23 12.05 -0.20 0.59
CA ALA A 23 12.65 -1.43 1.13
C ALA A 23 13.06 -2.42 0.04
N ALA A 24 12.36 -2.42 -1.09
CA ALA A 24 12.65 -3.29 -2.22
C ALA A 24 13.76 -2.74 -3.14
N GLY A 25 14.12 -1.46 -3.03
CA GLY A 25 15.22 -0.84 -3.79
C GLY A 25 14.87 -0.57 -5.25
N GLU A 26 15.10 -1.56 -6.12
CA GLU A 26 14.75 -1.55 -7.56
C GLU A 26 13.84 -2.73 -7.93
N PRO A 27 12.67 -2.88 -7.27
CA PRO A 27 11.72 -3.90 -7.69
C PRO A 27 11.13 -3.53 -9.05
N ASP A 28 10.91 -4.55 -9.88
CA ASP A 28 10.14 -4.36 -11.10
C ASP A 28 8.75 -3.82 -10.75
N PRO A 29 8.25 -2.78 -11.44
CA PRO A 29 6.92 -2.21 -11.17
C PRO A 29 5.78 -3.23 -11.30
N SER A 30 6.03 -4.37 -11.97
CA SER A 30 5.10 -5.49 -12.06
C SER A 30 5.05 -6.33 -10.78
N THR A 31 6.10 -6.31 -9.95
CA THR A 31 6.22 -7.10 -8.71
C THR A 31 5.79 -6.32 -7.46
N LEU A 32 5.95 -5.00 -7.47
CA LEU A 32 5.56 -4.10 -6.38
C LEU A 32 4.11 -4.31 -5.88
N PRO A 33 3.09 -4.40 -6.76
CA PRO A 33 1.72 -4.61 -6.32
C PRO A 33 1.52 -5.91 -5.53
N HIS A 34 2.29 -6.94 -5.85
CA HIS A 34 2.20 -8.23 -5.18
C HIS A 34 2.83 -8.18 -3.78
N LEU A 35 4.00 -7.55 -3.66
CA LEU A 35 4.67 -7.32 -2.36
C LEU A 35 3.83 -6.47 -1.41
N ILE A 36 3.20 -5.43 -1.96
CA ILE A 36 2.33 -4.56 -1.18
C ILE A 36 1.10 -5.33 -0.70
N ARG A 37 0.45 -6.15 -1.56
CA ARG A 37 -0.66 -7.01 -1.15
C ARG A 37 -0.27 -7.98 -0.05
N GLN A 38 0.88 -8.64 -0.14
CA GLN A 38 1.35 -9.52 0.92
C GLN A 38 1.52 -8.78 2.26
N ARG A 39 2.01 -7.54 2.25
CA ARG A 39 2.10 -6.71 3.47
C ARG A 39 0.74 -6.27 4.01
N LEU A 40 -0.27 -6.17 3.15
CA LEU A 40 -1.63 -5.79 3.51
C LEU A 40 -2.53 -6.98 3.83
N GLU A 41 -2.03 -8.20 3.63
CA GLU A 41 -2.75 -9.42 3.96
C GLU A 41 -3.08 -9.43 5.46
N GLY A 42 -4.36 -9.62 5.79
CA GLY A 42 -4.86 -9.56 7.17
C GLY A 42 -5.09 -8.14 7.71
N GLN A 43 -4.82 -7.08 6.93
CA GLN A 43 -5.20 -5.71 7.31
C GLN A 43 -6.62 -5.41 6.82
N ALA A 44 -7.46 -4.86 7.70
CA ALA A 44 -8.81 -4.43 7.35
C ALA A 44 -8.73 -3.12 6.54
N THR A 45 -8.77 -3.22 5.21
CA THR A 45 -8.67 -2.07 4.30
C THR A 45 -10.02 -1.44 3.94
N GLY A 46 -11.11 -1.95 4.52
CA GLY A 46 -12.48 -1.48 4.29
C GLY A 46 -12.94 -1.71 2.85
N GLU A 47 -13.81 -0.82 2.34
CA GLU A 47 -14.32 -0.82 0.95
C GLU A 47 -13.30 -0.29 -0.08
N LEU A 48 -12.04 -0.10 0.32
CA LEU A 48 -11.03 0.46 -0.56
C LEU A 48 -10.54 -0.60 -1.56
N ASP A 49 -10.67 -0.27 -2.85
CA ASP A 49 -10.03 -1.05 -3.91
C ASP A 49 -8.51 -0.88 -3.85
N LEU A 50 -7.87 -1.83 -3.19
CA LEU A 50 -6.43 -1.85 -2.97
C LEU A 50 -5.65 -1.87 -4.28
N ASP A 51 -6.15 -2.60 -5.29
CA ASP A 51 -5.49 -2.74 -6.58
C ASP A 51 -5.37 -1.38 -7.28
N GLN A 52 -6.49 -0.67 -7.39
CA GLN A 52 -6.55 0.66 -7.96
C GLN A 52 -5.71 1.65 -7.16
N TYR A 53 -5.78 1.60 -5.84
CA TYR A 53 -5.04 2.53 -4.98
C TYR A 53 -3.53 2.31 -5.07
N ILE A 54 -3.06 1.07 -5.06
CA ILE A 54 -1.65 0.72 -5.22
C ILE A 54 -1.13 1.21 -6.58
N GLN A 55 -1.85 0.90 -7.66
CA GLN A 55 -1.51 1.34 -9.01
C GLN A 55 -1.47 2.87 -9.12
N GLN A 56 -2.40 3.57 -8.47
CA GLN A 56 -2.39 5.03 -8.42
C GLN A 56 -1.13 5.57 -7.74
N VAL A 57 -0.81 5.12 -6.53
CA VAL A 57 0.36 5.60 -5.78
C VAL A 57 1.66 5.29 -6.52
N LEU A 58 1.79 4.10 -7.12
CA LEU A 58 2.96 3.74 -7.92
C LEU A 58 3.13 4.66 -9.16
N ARG A 59 2.02 5.01 -9.82
CA ARG A 59 2.06 5.97 -10.94
C ARG A 59 2.42 7.38 -10.50
N GLU A 60 1.94 7.82 -9.34
CA GLU A 60 2.31 9.12 -8.75
C GLU A 60 3.81 9.16 -8.41
N MET A 61 4.35 8.09 -7.81
CA MET A 61 5.78 7.98 -7.48
C MET A 61 6.68 7.96 -8.72
N LYS A 62 6.25 7.33 -9.83
CA LYS A 62 7.02 7.32 -11.08
C LYS A 62 7.05 8.69 -11.79
N LYS A 63 6.08 9.57 -11.51
CA LYS A 63 5.98 10.92 -12.10
C LYS A 63 6.70 12.00 -11.29
N ALA A 64 6.97 11.74 -10.00
CA ALA A 64 7.66 12.64 -9.09
C ALA A 64 9.18 12.53 -9.25
#